data_AF-F4KQW4-F1
#
_entry.id   AF-F4KQW4-F1
#
_cell.length_a   1.000
_cell.length_b   1.000
_cell.length_c   1.000
_cell.angle_alpha   90.00
_cell.angle_beta   90.00
_cell.angle_gamma   90.00
#
_symmetry.space_group_name_H-M   'P 1'
#
loop_
_entity.id
_entity.type
_entity.pdbx_description
1 polymer ?
#
loop_
_entity_poly.entity_id
_entity_poly.type
_entity_poly.pdbx_seq_one_letter_code
_entity_poly.pdbx_strand_id
1 'polypeptide(L)'
;MKNFTIILCFFIAQQLLAQGNVSIQNAWQQTYLQADSEKPSLGVQSNKAVWVIEKIASSTEVRLKHLASGGYLNAEKDAKFPSIGAIEPGWWSAMWILEPVAGTDQLRLQNKWWSTYLHTESGAIELGTIQPGWASARWKIQPGSNNTTTPTATNKQPFNTVPLGGNTFFSNFGASGIELSIQGIQNWTGATVVPTVYVRFLEKGTYTLNIVAKAAQQSTINVGIQSKNVKVAVNSPDWKKYPLGSFTLEAGYLPIVLNGLIRTGTKFADIQAIEIQGDPAKIKFVDATLTGSAQDSYYFGRRGPSVHMSYTLPAGKNIEWFYNEVTVPSGNDVIGSYFMVNGFAEGYCGIQVNSATERRVLFSVWSPYTTDDPGSIPADQRVKLLGKGPGVNAQDFGGEGSGGQSYLVYNWKAGQTYKFLTRVYPNGDNTTTYSAYFFDPATKNWRFIASFKRPKTSTWYKSPHSFLENFDPERGALTRKVFYNNQWVCDAQGNWSEMTEARFTNDDTGRKKLRMDFNGGVENKQFFLRNCGFFNNFTDPNSMFKRTPGGKKPVINFAQLPK
;
A
#
# COMPACT_ATOMS: atom_id res chain seq x y z
N MET A 1 -15.64 -40.71 -21.22
CA MET A 1 -14.65 -39.84 -21.90
C MET A 1 -14.64 -38.39 -21.37
N LYS A 2 -15.78 -37.70 -21.17
CA LYS A 2 -15.81 -36.32 -20.63
C LYS A 2 -15.08 -36.11 -19.28
N ASN A 3 -15.16 -37.07 -18.36
CA ASN A 3 -14.50 -36.95 -17.04
C ASN A 3 -12.97 -37.14 -17.09
N PHE A 4 -12.44 -37.85 -18.10
CA PHE A 4 -10.99 -38.05 -18.25
C PHE A 4 -10.31 -36.81 -18.85
N THR A 5 -10.99 -36.13 -19.78
CA THR A 5 -10.51 -34.89 -20.39
C THR A 5 -10.46 -33.75 -19.36
N ILE A 6 -11.45 -33.64 -18.46
CA ILE A 6 -11.47 -32.60 -17.41
C ILE A 6 -10.31 -32.77 -16.41
N ILE A 7 -10.01 -34.02 -16.02
CA ILE A 7 -8.91 -34.31 -15.07
C ILE A 7 -7.55 -34.02 -15.71
N LEU A 8 -7.36 -34.36 -16.99
CA LEU A 8 -6.10 -34.11 -17.71
C LEU A 8 -5.86 -32.60 -17.95
N CYS A 9 -6.91 -31.83 -18.29
CA CYS A 9 -6.82 -30.36 -18.39
C CYS A 9 -6.44 -29.72 -17.05
N PHE A 10 -6.97 -30.23 -15.93
CA PHE A 10 -6.69 -29.70 -14.60
C PHE A 10 -5.23 -29.93 -14.18
N PHE A 11 -4.65 -31.08 -14.52
CA PHE A 11 -3.24 -31.39 -14.24
C PHE A 11 -2.25 -30.59 -15.11
N ILE A 12 -2.55 -30.41 -16.41
CA ILE A 12 -1.70 -29.62 -17.32
C ILE A 12 -1.74 -28.13 -16.92
N ALA A 13 -2.92 -27.59 -16.61
CA ALA A 13 -3.02 -26.23 -16.09
C ALA A 13 -2.23 -26.08 -14.78
N GLN A 14 -2.31 -27.03 -13.84
CA GLN A 14 -1.50 -26.98 -12.61
C GLN A 14 0.01 -27.05 -12.85
N GLN A 15 0.49 -27.89 -13.78
CA GLN A 15 1.91 -27.94 -14.14
C GLN A 15 2.40 -26.65 -14.81
N LEU A 16 1.60 -26.07 -15.70
CA LEU A 16 1.95 -24.81 -16.39
C LEU A 16 1.88 -23.60 -15.45
N LEU A 17 0.94 -23.59 -14.49
CA LEU A 17 0.85 -22.56 -13.44
C LEU A 17 2.06 -22.57 -12.49
N ALA A 18 2.76 -23.70 -12.37
CA ALA A 18 3.99 -23.82 -11.58
C ALA A 18 5.25 -23.29 -12.33
N GLN A 19 5.15 -23.02 -13.64
CA GLN A 19 6.31 -22.63 -14.47
C GLN A 19 6.63 -21.13 -14.43
N GLY A 20 5.83 -20.30 -13.76
CA GLY A 20 6.03 -18.85 -13.70
C GLY A 20 5.82 -18.20 -15.08
N ASN A 21 6.90 -17.76 -15.71
CA ASN A 21 6.88 -17.14 -17.04
C ASN A 21 6.94 -18.21 -18.13
N VAL A 22 6.05 -18.12 -19.12
CA VAL A 22 5.98 -19.05 -20.25
C VAL A 22 6.15 -18.32 -21.58
N SER A 23 6.49 -19.09 -22.60
CA SER A 23 6.34 -18.69 -24.01
C SER A 23 5.36 -19.61 -24.69
N ILE A 24 4.57 -19.06 -25.61
CA ILE A 24 3.48 -19.75 -26.29
C ILE A 24 3.85 -19.82 -27.77
N GLN A 25 4.35 -20.95 -28.23
CA GLN A 25 4.83 -21.16 -29.60
C GLN A 25 3.72 -21.73 -30.47
N ASN A 26 3.50 -21.15 -31.65
CA ASN A 26 2.61 -21.70 -32.66
C ASN A 26 3.24 -22.94 -33.33
N ALA A 27 2.50 -24.03 -33.42
CA ALA A 27 3.00 -25.29 -33.97
C ALA A 27 3.17 -25.27 -35.49
N TRP A 28 2.47 -24.41 -36.21
CA TRP A 28 2.58 -24.32 -37.67
C TRP A 28 3.72 -23.40 -38.09
N GLN A 29 3.71 -22.15 -37.63
CA GLN A 29 4.69 -21.16 -38.03
C GLN A 29 6.01 -21.25 -37.26
N GLN A 30 6.06 -22.02 -36.16
CA GLN A 30 7.22 -22.14 -35.25
C GLN A 30 7.64 -20.81 -34.62
N THR A 31 6.76 -19.80 -34.67
CA THR A 31 6.91 -18.47 -34.05
C THR A 31 6.14 -18.38 -32.74
N TYR A 32 6.40 -17.34 -31.97
CA TYR A 32 5.86 -17.15 -30.64
C TYR A 32 4.78 -16.08 -30.63
N LEU A 33 3.73 -16.30 -29.85
CA LEU A 33 2.74 -15.27 -29.53
C LEU A 33 3.45 -14.12 -28.81
N GLN A 34 3.42 -12.96 -29.43
CA GLN A 34 4.01 -11.73 -28.92
C GLN A 34 2.96 -10.63 -28.74
N ALA A 35 3.35 -9.54 -28.08
CA ALA A 35 2.60 -8.31 -28.12
C ALA A 35 3.51 -7.08 -28.23
N ASP A 36 3.10 -6.15 -29.09
CA ASP A 36 3.63 -4.80 -29.21
C ASP A 36 2.46 -3.84 -29.03
N SER A 37 2.48 -2.99 -28.00
CA SER A 37 1.32 -2.15 -27.62
C SER A 37 0.04 -2.99 -27.40
N GLU A 38 -1.15 -2.47 -27.74
CA GLU A 38 -2.45 -3.15 -27.51
C GLU A 38 -2.74 -4.33 -28.46
N LYS A 39 -1.80 -4.75 -29.31
CA LYS A 39 -2.04 -5.76 -30.37
C LYS A 39 -1.16 -7.00 -30.22
N PRO A 40 -1.74 -8.22 -30.27
CA PRO A 40 -0.98 -9.46 -30.35
C PRO A 40 -0.42 -9.68 -31.75
N SER A 41 0.74 -10.34 -31.83
CA SER A 41 1.45 -10.65 -33.07
C SER A 41 2.21 -11.98 -32.96
N LEU A 42 2.88 -12.39 -34.04
CA LEU A 42 3.81 -13.53 -34.03
C LEU A 42 5.24 -13.02 -34.27
N GLY A 43 6.20 -13.60 -33.56
CA GLY A 43 7.60 -13.28 -33.78
C GLY A 43 8.57 -14.31 -33.21
N VAL A 44 9.86 -14.01 -33.20
CA VAL A 44 10.90 -14.88 -32.63
C VAL A 44 10.81 -14.97 -31.10
N GLN A 45 11.46 -15.93 -30.46
CA GLN A 45 11.50 -15.92 -28.98
C GLN A 45 12.18 -14.63 -28.50
N SER A 46 11.48 -13.82 -27.71
CA SER A 46 11.99 -12.54 -27.19
C SER A 46 11.24 -12.14 -25.91
N ASN A 47 11.62 -11.01 -25.30
CA ASN A 47 10.89 -10.44 -24.17
C ASN A 47 9.43 -10.05 -24.50
N LYS A 48 9.12 -9.83 -25.78
CA LYS A 48 7.76 -9.59 -26.27
C LYS A 48 6.91 -10.85 -26.33
N ALA A 49 7.53 -12.03 -26.15
CA ALA A 49 6.89 -13.35 -26.25
C ALA A 49 6.63 -14.00 -24.89
N VAL A 50 6.75 -13.24 -23.79
CA VAL A 50 6.70 -13.76 -22.43
C VAL A 50 5.33 -13.50 -21.81
N TRP A 51 4.72 -14.56 -21.28
CA TRP A 51 3.37 -14.55 -20.73
C TRP A 51 3.34 -15.17 -19.34
N VAL A 52 2.32 -14.80 -18.58
CA VAL A 52 1.92 -15.45 -17.33
C VAL A 52 0.54 -16.03 -17.53
N ILE A 53 0.37 -17.31 -17.21
CA ILE A 53 -0.94 -17.95 -17.16
C ILE A 53 -1.46 -17.77 -15.73
N GLU A 54 -2.52 -17.00 -15.54
CA GLU A 54 -3.10 -16.74 -14.22
C GLU A 54 -4.33 -17.62 -13.99
N LYS A 55 -4.39 -18.24 -12.80
CA LYS A 55 -5.56 -19.03 -12.37
C LYS A 55 -6.71 -18.12 -11.94
N ILE A 56 -7.92 -18.50 -12.33
CA ILE A 56 -9.14 -17.85 -11.86
C ILE A 56 -9.72 -18.69 -10.70
N ALA A 57 -10.05 -18.03 -9.58
CA ALA A 57 -10.64 -18.71 -8.44
C ALA A 57 -11.96 -19.39 -8.84
N SER A 58 -12.14 -20.66 -8.47
CA SER A 58 -13.36 -21.44 -8.72
C SER A 58 -13.73 -21.64 -10.21
N SER A 59 -12.77 -21.53 -11.13
CA SER A 59 -12.95 -21.75 -12.58
C SER A 59 -11.83 -22.63 -13.14
N THR A 60 -12.13 -23.37 -14.22
CA THR A 60 -11.14 -24.14 -15.01
C THR A 60 -10.48 -23.31 -16.11
N GLU A 61 -10.95 -22.09 -16.34
CA GLU A 61 -10.37 -21.17 -17.30
C GLU A 61 -9.21 -20.38 -16.70
N VAL A 62 -8.36 -19.86 -17.58
CA VAL A 62 -7.18 -19.07 -17.22
C VAL A 62 -7.22 -17.68 -17.86
N ARG A 63 -6.34 -16.81 -17.39
CA ARG A 63 -6.03 -15.53 -18.05
C ARG A 63 -4.61 -15.57 -18.59
N LEU A 64 -4.39 -14.98 -19.76
CA LEU A 64 -3.07 -14.87 -20.38
C LEU A 64 -2.61 -13.42 -20.27
N LYS A 65 -1.67 -13.17 -19.35
CA LYS A 65 -1.11 -11.85 -19.10
C LYS A 65 0.22 -11.70 -19.83
N HIS A 66 0.34 -10.69 -20.68
CA HIS A 66 1.59 -10.37 -21.32
C HIS A 66 2.53 -9.71 -20.30
N LEU A 67 3.73 -10.26 -20.12
CA LEU A 67 4.61 -9.85 -19.03
C LEU A 67 5.12 -8.41 -19.22
N ALA A 68 5.53 -8.05 -20.43
CA ALA A 68 6.16 -6.76 -20.68
C ALA A 68 5.18 -5.59 -20.61
N SER A 69 3.92 -5.77 -21.05
CA SER A 69 2.91 -4.69 -21.00
C SER A 69 2.01 -4.75 -19.76
N GLY A 70 1.95 -5.88 -19.06
CA GLY A 70 1.02 -6.12 -17.95
C GLY A 70 -0.44 -6.28 -18.38
N GLY A 71 -0.75 -6.13 -19.67
CA GLY A 71 -2.09 -6.30 -20.22
C GLY A 71 -2.45 -7.77 -20.47
N TYR A 72 -3.74 -8.04 -20.62
CA TYR A 72 -4.28 -9.37 -20.81
C TYR A 72 -4.76 -9.57 -22.25
N LEU A 73 -4.50 -10.75 -22.80
CA LEU A 73 -5.08 -11.18 -24.06
C LEU A 73 -6.60 -11.32 -23.88
N ASN A 74 -7.34 -10.51 -24.62
CA ASN A 74 -8.80 -10.46 -24.56
C ASN A 74 -9.40 -10.22 -25.94
N ALA A 75 -10.67 -10.58 -26.09
CA ALA A 75 -11.45 -10.40 -27.32
C ALA A 75 -12.65 -9.47 -27.07
N GLU A 76 -12.43 -8.39 -26.32
CA GLU A 76 -13.54 -7.54 -25.87
C GLU A 76 -14.15 -6.73 -27.01
N LYS A 77 -13.29 -6.10 -27.81
CA LYS A 77 -13.70 -5.12 -28.83
C LYS A 77 -14.00 -5.75 -30.19
N ASP A 78 -13.48 -6.95 -30.46
CA ASP A 78 -13.55 -7.60 -31.77
C ASP A 78 -13.52 -9.12 -31.60
N ALA A 79 -14.48 -9.81 -32.23
CA ALA A 79 -14.63 -11.27 -32.14
C ALA A 79 -13.63 -12.05 -33.01
N LYS A 80 -12.97 -11.37 -33.95
CA LYS A 80 -11.98 -11.94 -34.87
C LYS A 80 -10.54 -11.52 -34.49
N PHE A 81 -10.34 -10.28 -34.05
CA PHE A 81 -9.00 -9.77 -33.74
C PHE A 81 -8.79 -9.51 -32.24
N PRO A 82 -8.07 -10.40 -31.52
CA PRO A 82 -7.84 -10.20 -30.10
C PRO A 82 -6.92 -9.00 -29.84
N SER A 83 -7.00 -8.46 -28.62
CA SER A 83 -6.25 -7.29 -28.15
C SER A 83 -5.56 -7.56 -26.82
N ILE A 84 -4.63 -6.68 -26.45
CA ILE A 84 -3.92 -6.67 -25.18
C ILE A 84 -4.31 -5.42 -24.40
N GLY A 85 -4.84 -5.58 -23.19
CA GLY A 85 -5.26 -4.43 -22.40
C GLY A 85 -5.62 -4.76 -20.95
N ALA A 86 -6.00 -3.73 -20.19
CA ALA A 86 -6.61 -3.92 -18.88
C ALA A 86 -7.96 -4.63 -19.03
N ILE A 87 -8.35 -5.41 -18.01
CA ILE A 87 -9.59 -6.17 -17.97
C ILE A 87 -10.29 -5.92 -16.64
N GLU A 88 -11.62 -6.03 -16.61
CA GLU A 88 -12.38 -5.93 -15.36
C GLU A 88 -12.70 -7.32 -14.79
N PRO A 89 -13.06 -7.41 -13.50
CA PRO A 89 -13.55 -8.65 -12.91
C PRO A 89 -14.75 -9.21 -13.70
N GLY A 90 -14.69 -10.50 -14.05
CA GLY A 90 -15.80 -11.19 -14.72
C GLY A 90 -15.81 -11.14 -16.25
N TRP A 91 -14.91 -10.40 -16.91
CA TRP A 91 -14.84 -10.37 -18.38
C TRP A 91 -14.55 -11.75 -18.98
N TRP A 92 -15.55 -12.37 -19.61
CA TRP A 92 -15.42 -13.65 -20.31
C TRP A 92 -14.53 -13.53 -21.55
N SER A 93 -14.43 -12.34 -22.13
CA SER A 93 -13.57 -12.01 -23.26
C SER A 93 -12.08 -12.24 -22.99
N ALA A 94 -11.67 -12.24 -21.71
CA ALA A 94 -10.31 -12.45 -21.25
C ALA A 94 -10.09 -13.83 -20.60
N MET A 95 -11.08 -14.72 -20.63
CA MET A 95 -11.00 -16.06 -20.07
C MET A 95 -10.73 -17.08 -21.19
N TRP A 96 -9.74 -17.93 -20.98
CA TRP A 96 -9.28 -18.90 -21.98
C TRP A 96 -9.36 -20.32 -21.45
N ILE A 97 -9.86 -21.23 -22.30
CA ILE A 97 -9.85 -22.67 -22.06
C ILE A 97 -8.61 -23.24 -22.77
N LEU A 98 -7.77 -23.96 -22.02
CA LEU A 98 -6.63 -24.68 -22.56
C LEU A 98 -7.07 -26.10 -22.91
N GLU A 99 -7.30 -26.38 -24.19
CA GLU A 99 -7.76 -27.70 -24.68
C GLU A 99 -6.57 -28.54 -25.18
N PRO A 100 -6.24 -29.68 -24.56
CA PRO A 100 -5.15 -30.55 -25.00
C PRO A 100 -5.42 -31.20 -26.37
N VAL A 101 -4.38 -31.26 -27.20
CA VAL A 101 -4.43 -32.02 -28.46
C VAL A 101 -3.93 -33.44 -28.21
N ALA A 102 -4.83 -34.42 -28.34
CA ALA A 102 -4.55 -35.82 -28.03
C ALA A 102 -3.29 -36.34 -28.74
N GLY A 103 -2.43 -37.03 -27.99
CA GLY A 103 -1.18 -37.61 -28.50
C GLY A 103 -0.03 -36.62 -28.71
N THR A 104 -0.15 -35.37 -28.24
CA THR A 104 0.88 -34.34 -28.37
C THR A 104 1.09 -33.56 -27.07
N ASP A 105 2.14 -32.73 -27.00
CA ASP A 105 2.37 -31.75 -25.94
C ASP A 105 1.77 -30.36 -26.24
N GLN A 106 0.86 -30.28 -27.22
CA GLN A 106 0.26 -29.05 -27.73
C GLN A 106 -1.16 -28.84 -27.19
N LEU A 107 -1.57 -27.58 -27.16
CA LEU A 107 -2.88 -27.11 -26.71
C LEU A 107 -3.57 -26.29 -27.80
N ARG A 108 -4.87 -26.13 -27.68
CA ARG A 108 -5.65 -25.08 -28.35
C ARG A 108 -6.15 -24.10 -27.30
N LEU A 109 -6.18 -22.82 -27.69
CA LEU A 109 -6.61 -21.73 -26.81
C LEU A 109 -8.00 -21.27 -27.26
N GLN A 110 -9.04 -21.69 -26.54
CA GLN A 110 -10.42 -21.28 -26.84
C GLN A 110 -10.80 -20.07 -26.00
N ASN A 111 -11.34 -19.03 -26.63
CA ASN A 111 -11.90 -17.89 -25.93
C ASN A 111 -13.26 -18.26 -25.32
N LYS A 112 -13.47 -17.96 -24.04
CA LYS A 112 -14.71 -18.31 -23.33
C LYS A 112 -15.93 -17.55 -23.87
N TRP A 113 -15.77 -16.29 -24.24
CA TRP A 113 -16.91 -15.48 -24.69
C TRP A 113 -17.40 -15.89 -26.08
N TRP A 114 -16.49 -15.92 -27.04
CA TRP A 114 -16.83 -16.17 -28.45
C TRP A 114 -16.88 -17.65 -28.81
N SER A 115 -16.40 -18.54 -27.93
CA SER A 115 -16.26 -19.99 -28.19
C SER A 115 -15.42 -20.33 -29.44
N THR A 116 -14.60 -19.39 -29.89
CA THR A 116 -13.66 -19.52 -31.02
C THR A 116 -12.22 -19.71 -30.53
N TYR A 117 -11.34 -20.15 -31.42
CA TYR A 117 -9.97 -20.51 -31.08
C TYR A 117 -8.95 -19.51 -31.63
N LEU A 118 -7.90 -19.28 -30.86
CA LEU A 118 -6.73 -18.53 -31.32
C LEU A 118 -5.98 -19.35 -32.37
N HIS A 119 -5.86 -18.81 -33.57
CA HIS A 119 -5.16 -19.46 -34.69
C HIS A 119 -4.40 -18.46 -35.56
N THR A 120 -3.67 -19.00 -36.52
CA THR A 120 -2.78 -18.24 -37.41
C THR A 120 -2.95 -18.56 -38.89
N GLU A 121 -4.08 -19.19 -39.27
CA GLU A 121 -4.36 -19.70 -40.62
C GLU A 121 -4.15 -18.66 -41.74
N SER A 122 -4.52 -17.40 -41.49
CA SER A 122 -4.37 -16.29 -42.44
C SER A 122 -2.98 -15.63 -42.42
N GLY A 123 -2.07 -16.12 -41.56
CA GLY A 123 -0.76 -15.52 -41.30
C GLY A 123 -0.73 -14.58 -40.09
N ALA A 124 -1.88 -14.05 -39.65
CA ALA A 124 -2.01 -13.17 -38.49
C ALA A 124 -2.63 -13.87 -37.27
N ILE A 125 -2.48 -13.29 -36.07
CA ILE A 125 -3.19 -13.76 -34.87
C ILE A 125 -4.69 -13.43 -35.00
N GLU A 126 -5.53 -14.45 -35.08
CA GLU A 126 -6.98 -14.30 -35.22
C GLU A 126 -7.73 -15.27 -34.30
N LEU A 127 -9.02 -14.97 -34.08
CA LEU A 127 -10.00 -15.84 -33.47
C LEU A 127 -10.97 -16.36 -34.54
N GLY A 128 -11.21 -17.67 -34.55
CA GLY A 128 -12.12 -18.28 -35.51
C GLY A 128 -12.45 -19.73 -35.22
N THR A 129 -13.28 -20.32 -36.09
CA THR A 129 -13.50 -21.77 -36.11
C THR A 129 -12.27 -22.47 -36.68
N ILE A 130 -12.02 -23.69 -36.22
CA ILE A 130 -10.82 -24.47 -36.60
C ILE A 130 -11.22 -25.88 -37.02
N GLN A 131 -10.42 -26.50 -37.89
CA GLN A 131 -10.55 -27.91 -38.22
C GLN A 131 -9.64 -28.76 -37.30
N PRO A 132 -9.99 -30.03 -37.01
CA PRO A 132 -9.21 -30.88 -36.10
C PRO A 132 -7.70 -31.01 -36.45
N GLY A 133 -7.37 -30.95 -37.74
CA GLY A 133 -6.01 -31.07 -38.27
C GLY A 133 -5.17 -29.78 -38.25
N TRP A 134 -5.75 -28.61 -37.97
CA TRP A 134 -5.06 -27.33 -38.14
C TRP A 134 -3.92 -27.15 -37.14
N ALA A 135 -2.68 -27.24 -37.61
CA ALA A 135 -1.49 -26.92 -36.84
C ALA A 135 -1.43 -25.41 -36.50
N SER A 136 -2.06 -24.56 -37.32
CA SER A 136 -2.15 -23.11 -37.14
C SER A 136 -2.87 -22.70 -35.86
N ALA A 137 -3.71 -23.58 -35.31
CA ALA A 137 -4.46 -23.40 -34.06
C ALA A 137 -3.84 -24.15 -32.85
N ARG A 138 -2.69 -24.80 -33.03
CA ARG A 138 -2.01 -25.55 -31.96
C ARG A 138 -0.85 -24.74 -31.40
N TRP A 139 -0.74 -24.76 -30.08
CA TRP A 139 0.19 -23.96 -29.31
C TRP A 139 0.95 -24.84 -28.35
N LYS A 140 2.28 -24.74 -28.38
CA LYS A 140 3.16 -25.37 -27.40
C LYS A 140 3.50 -24.35 -26.33
N ILE A 141 3.17 -24.67 -25.09
CA ILE A 141 3.53 -23.84 -23.94
C ILE A 141 4.80 -24.42 -23.33
N GLN A 142 5.82 -23.59 -23.23
CA GLN A 142 7.11 -23.99 -22.70
C GLN A 142 7.65 -22.94 -21.72
N PRO A 143 8.54 -23.32 -20.79
CA PRO A 143 9.20 -22.37 -19.92
C PRO A 143 9.76 -21.20 -20.73
N GLY A 144 9.48 -19.97 -20.31
CA GLY A 144 9.91 -18.78 -21.03
C GLY A 144 11.44 -18.69 -21.06
N SER A 145 12.06 -19.13 -22.14
CA SER A 145 13.50 -18.97 -22.36
C SER A 145 13.77 -17.57 -22.89
N ASN A 146 14.49 -16.76 -22.11
CA ASN A 146 15.14 -15.57 -22.62
C ASN A 146 16.31 -16.03 -23.53
N ASN A 147 16.03 -16.30 -24.80
CA ASN A 147 17.08 -16.59 -25.78
C ASN A 147 17.81 -15.29 -26.15
N THR A 148 18.77 -14.89 -25.31
CA THR A 148 19.91 -14.09 -25.76
C THR A 148 20.94 -15.04 -26.36
N THR A 149 21.10 -15.05 -27.68
CA THR A 149 22.31 -15.57 -28.31
C THR A 149 23.49 -14.71 -27.86
N THR A 150 24.44 -15.34 -27.19
CA THR A 150 25.59 -14.71 -26.54
C THR A 150 26.68 -14.36 -27.56
N PRO A 151 27.07 -13.09 -27.71
CA PRO A 151 28.47 -12.73 -27.70
C PRO A 151 28.86 -12.52 -26.23
N THR A 152 29.85 -13.25 -25.75
CA THR A 152 30.41 -13.28 -24.39
C THR A 152 30.05 -12.04 -23.54
N ALA A 153 28.98 -12.11 -22.73
CA ALA A 153 28.55 -11.01 -21.87
C ALA A 153 28.00 -11.55 -20.54
N THR A 154 28.60 -11.08 -19.45
CA THR A 154 28.22 -11.35 -18.05
C THR A 154 26.72 -11.23 -17.82
N ASN A 155 26.11 -12.27 -17.24
CA ASN A 155 24.71 -12.34 -16.83
C ASN A 155 24.37 -11.21 -15.83
N LYS A 156 23.98 -10.03 -16.33
CA LYS A 156 23.70 -8.84 -15.53
C LYS A 156 22.19 -8.73 -15.34
N GLN A 157 21.72 -9.09 -14.13
CA GLN A 157 20.35 -8.84 -13.65
C GLN A 157 19.90 -7.39 -13.97
N PRO A 158 18.59 -7.11 -14.18
CA PRO A 158 18.13 -5.76 -14.49
C PRO A 158 18.41 -4.81 -13.31
N PHE A 159 18.59 -3.53 -13.61
CA PHE A 159 18.72 -2.49 -12.60
C PHE A 159 17.33 -1.99 -12.18
N ASN A 160 17.05 -2.10 -10.89
CA ASN A 160 15.90 -1.50 -10.23
C ASN A 160 16.21 -0.03 -9.97
N THR A 161 15.38 0.86 -10.49
CA THR A 161 15.55 2.30 -10.28
C THR A 161 14.80 2.72 -9.03
N VAL A 162 15.53 2.96 -7.93
CA VAL A 162 14.98 3.50 -6.69
C VAL A 162 14.92 5.02 -6.82
N PRO A 163 13.73 5.63 -6.99
CA PRO A 163 13.62 7.08 -7.13
C PRO A 163 13.88 7.75 -5.78
N LEU A 164 14.78 8.74 -5.74
CA LEU A 164 15.09 9.42 -4.49
C LEU A 164 13.90 10.22 -3.95
N GLY A 165 13.03 10.71 -4.83
CA GLY A 165 11.86 11.52 -4.45
C GLY A 165 10.93 10.84 -3.44
N GLY A 166 10.74 9.52 -3.56
CA GLY A 166 9.88 8.73 -2.66
C GLY A 166 10.62 8.05 -1.50
N ASN A 167 11.95 8.01 -1.52
CA ASN A 167 12.72 7.13 -0.62
C ASN A 167 13.78 7.86 0.23
N THR A 168 13.90 9.19 0.09
CA THR A 168 14.88 10.01 0.80
C THR A 168 14.29 10.71 2.02
N PHE A 169 15.04 10.71 3.12
CA PHE A 169 14.71 11.37 4.38
C PHE A 169 15.92 12.11 4.95
N PHE A 170 15.65 13.04 5.85
CA PHE A 170 16.65 13.90 6.49
C PHE A 170 16.52 13.78 8.00
N SER A 171 17.65 13.68 8.70
CA SER A 171 17.67 13.67 10.17
C SER A 171 17.42 15.05 10.78
N ASN A 172 17.78 16.11 10.05
CA ASN A 172 17.46 17.50 10.41
C ASN A 172 16.23 17.97 9.60
N PHE A 173 15.05 17.91 10.22
CA PHE A 173 13.79 18.34 9.60
C PHE A 173 13.84 19.83 9.25
N GLY A 174 13.41 20.21 8.05
CA GLY A 174 13.50 21.59 7.57
C GLY A 174 14.93 22.08 7.27
N ALA A 175 15.89 21.19 7.06
CA ALA A 175 17.26 21.57 6.69
C ALA A 175 17.29 22.46 5.43
N SER A 176 17.97 23.60 5.52
CA SER A 176 18.18 24.51 4.39
C SER A 176 19.29 24.02 3.47
N GLY A 177 19.23 24.43 2.20
CA GLY A 177 20.26 24.10 1.21
C GLY A 177 20.12 22.68 0.68
N ILE A 178 18.90 22.15 0.62
CA ILE A 178 18.55 20.98 -0.17
C ILE A 178 17.06 21.04 -0.49
N GLU A 179 16.68 20.49 -1.64
CA GLU A 179 15.28 20.29 -2.00
C GLU A 179 15.06 18.82 -2.36
N LEU A 180 13.90 18.29 -1.95
CA LEU A 180 13.46 16.97 -2.36
C LEU A 180 12.18 17.12 -3.17
N SER A 181 12.22 16.65 -4.42
CA SER A 181 11.11 16.73 -5.37
C SER A 181 10.83 15.36 -6.00
N ILE A 182 9.85 15.27 -6.90
CA ILE A 182 9.62 14.08 -7.72
C ILE A 182 10.85 13.68 -8.56
N GLN A 183 11.76 14.61 -8.85
CA GLN A 183 13.00 14.35 -9.58
C GLN A 183 14.15 13.91 -8.66
N GLY A 184 13.90 13.70 -7.37
CA GLY A 184 14.90 13.36 -6.37
C GLY A 184 15.47 14.58 -5.64
N ILE A 185 16.71 14.47 -5.18
CA ILE A 185 17.44 15.55 -4.50
C ILE A 185 17.83 16.60 -5.54
N GLN A 186 17.52 17.85 -5.26
CA GLN A 186 17.86 19.01 -6.08
C GLN A 186 18.52 20.08 -5.19
N ASN A 187 19.28 20.99 -5.79
CA ASN A 187 19.78 22.20 -5.14
C ASN A 187 20.54 21.92 -3.83
N TRP A 188 21.24 20.78 -3.76
CA TRP A 188 21.95 20.38 -2.55
C TRP A 188 23.21 21.22 -2.36
N THR A 189 23.13 22.16 -1.42
CA THR A 189 24.19 23.09 -1.06
C THR A 189 24.65 23.00 0.40
N GLY A 190 23.84 22.43 1.30
CA GLY A 190 24.16 22.32 2.72
C GLY A 190 25.14 21.19 3.01
N ALA A 191 26.35 21.53 3.48
CA ALA A 191 27.40 20.55 3.80
C ALA A 191 27.09 19.69 5.04
N THR A 192 26.24 20.18 5.93
CA THR A 192 25.77 19.47 7.13
C THR A 192 24.50 18.65 6.86
N VAL A 193 23.93 18.76 5.65
CA VAL A 193 22.74 18.02 5.26
C VAL A 193 23.16 16.63 4.79
N VAL A 194 22.57 15.61 5.42
CA VAL A 194 22.86 14.20 5.15
C VAL A 194 21.58 13.51 4.67
N PRO A 195 21.33 13.48 3.34
CA PRO A 195 20.23 12.72 2.77
C PRO A 195 20.44 11.23 3.00
N THR A 196 19.39 10.53 3.44
CA THR A 196 19.40 9.08 3.64
C THR A 196 18.29 8.43 2.83
N VAL A 197 18.66 7.53 1.92
CA VAL A 197 17.74 6.75 1.11
C VAL A 197 17.52 5.40 1.76
N TYR A 198 16.27 4.95 1.91
CA TYR A 198 15.97 3.63 2.48
C TYR A 198 15.48 2.66 1.41
N VAL A 199 16.09 1.47 1.38
CA VAL A 199 15.71 0.38 0.49
C VAL A 199 15.67 -0.90 1.31
N ARG A 200 14.66 -1.75 1.08
CA ARG A 200 14.58 -3.06 1.72
C ARG A 200 15.07 -4.15 0.78
N PHE A 201 15.97 -4.97 1.27
CA PHE A 201 16.41 -6.21 0.63
C PHE A 201 15.72 -7.38 1.34
N LEU A 202 15.06 -8.27 0.60
CA LEU A 202 14.31 -9.39 1.21
C LEU A 202 15.22 -10.56 1.61
N GLU A 203 16.41 -10.63 1.05
CA GLU A 203 17.42 -11.63 1.35
C GLU A 203 18.80 -11.01 1.36
N LYS A 204 19.75 -11.70 2.00
CA LYS A 204 21.17 -11.38 1.87
C LYS A 204 21.62 -11.73 0.45
N GLY A 205 22.42 -10.87 -0.18
CA GLY A 205 22.88 -11.12 -1.54
C GLY A 205 23.93 -10.12 -2.01
N THR A 206 24.49 -10.35 -3.19
CA THR A 206 25.42 -9.42 -3.83
C THR A 206 24.68 -8.56 -4.85
N TYR A 207 24.75 -7.24 -4.68
CA TYR A 207 24.04 -6.25 -5.49
C TYR A 207 25.03 -5.24 -6.06
N THR A 208 24.91 -4.96 -7.36
CA THR A 208 25.70 -3.90 -8.02
C THR A 208 24.90 -2.61 -8.04
N LEU A 209 25.48 -1.51 -7.55
CA LEU A 209 24.78 -0.25 -7.42
C LEU A 209 25.39 0.83 -8.33
N ASN A 210 24.54 1.70 -8.87
CA ASN A 210 24.94 2.99 -9.45
C ASN A 210 24.16 4.12 -8.78
N ILE A 211 24.72 5.32 -8.80
CA ILE A 211 24.01 6.56 -8.48
C ILE A 211 23.76 7.37 -9.75
N VAL A 212 22.54 7.87 -9.93
CA VAL A 212 22.16 8.72 -11.07
C VAL A 212 22.19 10.16 -10.60
N ALA A 213 23.20 10.92 -11.04
CA ALA A 213 23.48 12.26 -10.53
C ALA A 213 23.96 13.22 -11.62
N LYS A 214 23.92 14.52 -11.32
CA LYS A 214 24.52 15.59 -12.13
C LYS A 214 25.08 16.71 -11.26
N ALA A 215 26.14 17.35 -11.73
CA ALA A 215 26.73 18.56 -11.17
C ALA A 215 27.43 19.33 -12.31
N ALA A 216 27.07 20.60 -12.50
CA ALA A 216 27.61 21.41 -13.60
C ALA A 216 29.12 21.66 -13.45
N GLN A 217 29.60 21.78 -12.21
CA GLN A 217 31.02 21.86 -11.88
C GLN A 217 31.46 20.61 -11.10
N GLN A 218 32.77 20.41 -11.03
CA GLN A 218 33.35 19.27 -10.32
C GLN A 218 32.91 19.24 -8.85
N SER A 219 32.41 18.08 -8.45
CA SER A 219 31.99 17.79 -7.08
C SER A 219 32.39 16.38 -6.70
N THR A 220 32.55 16.13 -5.41
CA THR A 220 32.74 14.80 -4.83
C THR A 220 31.74 14.60 -3.73
N ILE A 221 30.95 13.53 -3.84
CA ILE A 221 30.04 13.07 -2.80
C ILE A 221 30.53 11.72 -2.26
N ASN A 222 30.14 11.40 -1.03
CA ASN A 222 30.35 10.09 -0.43
C ASN A 222 29.01 9.37 -0.31
N VAL A 223 28.97 8.13 -0.79
CA VAL A 223 27.81 7.23 -0.68
C VAL A 223 28.16 6.10 0.27
N GLY A 224 27.52 6.09 1.42
CA GLY A 224 27.65 5.06 2.45
C GLY A 224 26.53 4.03 2.35
N ILE A 225 26.86 2.73 2.42
CA ILE A 225 25.91 1.64 2.57
C ILE A 225 26.52 0.59 3.50
N GLN A 226 25.81 0.27 4.59
CA GLN A 226 26.36 -0.52 5.70
C GLN A 226 27.70 0.07 6.21
N SER A 227 28.77 -0.73 6.27
CA SER A 227 30.12 -0.31 6.69
C SER A 227 30.99 0.22 5.55
N LYS A 228 30.47 0.25 4.32
CA LYS A 228 31.22 0.66 3.12
C LYS A 228 30.89 2.10 2.73
N ASN A 229 31.90 2.79 2.21
CA ASN A 229 31.81 4.17 1.73
C ASN A 229 32.48 4.27 0.37
N VAL A 230 31.81 4.92 -0.59
CA VAL A 230 32.31 5.13 -1.95
C VAL A 230 32.30 6.61 -2.27
N LYS A 231 33.47 7.15 -2.62
CA LYS A 231 33.60 8.52 -3.11
C LYS A 231 33.27 8.55 -4.60
N VAL A 232 32.38 9.45 -4.99
CA VAL A 232 31.92 9.62 -6.37
C VAL A 232 32.25 11.03 -6.83
N ALA A 233 33.09 11.14 -7.84
CA ALA A 233 33.34 12.39 -8.54
C ALA A 233 32.20 12.65 -9.54
N VAL A 234 31.35 13.63 -9.24
CA VAL A 234 30.24 14.06 -10.11
C VAL A 234 30.71 15.28 -10.90
N ASN A 235 30.73 15.16 -12.23
CA ASN A 235 31.39 16.12 -13.12
C ASN A 235 30.68 16.28 -14.47
N SER A 236 29.35 16.22 -14.45
CA SER A 236 28.53 16.28 -15.66
C SER A 236 27.30 17.16 -15.43
N PRO A 237 27.02 18.14 -16.31
CA PRO A 237 25.79 18.92 -16.24
C PRO A 237 24.54 18.08 -16.57
N ASP A 238 24.72 16.98 -17.30
CA ASP A 238 23.65 16.02 -17.63
C ASP A 238 23.59 14.87 -16.63
N TRP A 239 22.42 14.25 -16.51
CA TRP A 239 22.20 13.05 -15.71
C TRP A 239 23.11 11.91 -16.20
N LYS A 240 24.00 11.46 -15.31
CA LYS A 240 24.88 10.31 -15.58
C LYS A 240 24.80 9.27 -14.48
N LYS A 241 25.09 8.03 -14.86
CA LYS A 241 25.24 6.90 -13.96
C LYS A 241 26.69 6.85 -13.50
N TYR A 242 26.90 6.87 -12.19
CA TYR A 242 28.22 6.68 -11.59
C TYR A 242 28.22 5.34 -10.85
N PRO A 243 29.09 4.39 -11.23
CA PRO A 243 29.17 3.10 -10.55
C PRO A 243 29.58 3.26 -9.09
N LEU A 244 28.86 2.59 -8.19
CA LEU A 244 29.24 2.45 -6.79
C LEU A 244 29.98 1.13 -6.53
N GLY A 245 29.83 0.16 -7.42
CA GLY A 245 30.42 -1.18 -7.32
C GLY A 245 29.43 -2.22 -6.81
N SER A 246 29.95 -3.40 -6.45
CA SER A 246 29.16 -4.53 -5.95
C SER A 246 29.35 -4.70 -4.45
N PHE A 247 28.24 -4.93 -3.74
CA PHE A 247 28.19 -5.05 -2.29
C PHE A 247 27.47 -6.33 -1.90
N THR A 248 28.01 -7.08 -0.95
CA THR A 248 27.25 -8.12 -0.24
C THR A 248 26.43 -7.43 0.85
N LEU A 249 25.13 -7.35 0.64
CA LEU A 249 24.18 -6.65 1.50
C LEU A 249 23.36 -7.65 2.31
N GLU A 250 23.06 -7.29 3.55
CA GLU A 250 22.20 -8.08 4.45
C GLU A 250 20.72 -7.88 4.12
N ALA A 251 19.88 -8.83 4.55
CA ALA A 251 18.44 -8.67 4.46
C ALA A 251 17.93 -7.58 5.43
N GLY A 252 16.85 -6.91 5.03
CA GLY A 252 16.20 -5.85 5.79
C GLY A 252 16.29 -4.49 5.10
N TYR A 253 15.79 -3.46 5.77
CA TYR A 253 15.98 -2.07 5.38
C TYR A 253 17.43 -1.65 5.61
N LEU A 254 18.06 -1.18 4.54
CA LEU A 254 19.40 -0.62 4.58
C LEU A 254 19.36 0.87 4.23
N PRO A 255 19.94 1.74 5.08
CA PRO A 255 20.14 3.14 4.73
C PRO A 255 21.32 3.29 3.77
N ILE A 256 21.11 4.09 2.73
CA ILE A 256 22.13 4.59 1.81
C ILE A 256 22.32 6.07 2.13
N VAL A 257 23.46 6.40 2.75
CA VAL A 257 23.74 7.71 3.35
C VAL A 257 24.59 8.54 2.40
N LEU A 258 24.14 9.75 2.08
CA LEU A 258 24.83 10.64 1.14
C LEU A 258 25.49 11.79 1.91
N ASN A 259 26.74 12.11 1.60
CA ASN A 259 27.45 13.27 2.17
C ASN A 259 28.14 14.07 1.07
N GLY A 260 27.99 15.39 1.10
CA GLY A 260 28.76 16.29 0.24
C GLY A 260 30.17 16.45 0.81
N LEU A 261 31.22 16.18 0.02
CA LEU A 261 32.60 16.32 0.49
C LEU A 261 33.26 17.59 -0.06
N ILE A 262 33.34 17.68 -1.38
CA ILE A 262 34.06 18.75 -2.08
C ILE A 262 33.19 19.23 -3.24
N ARG A 263 33.17 20.53 -3.52
CA ARG A 263 32.53 21.11 -4.70
C ARG A 263 33.30 22.35 -5.11
N THR A 264 33.44 22.59 -6.41
CA THR A 264 33.99 23.84 -6.94
C THR A 264 32.88 24.81 -7.38
N GLY A 265 31.67 24.30 -7.62
CA GLY A 265 30.48 25.09 -7.90
C GLY A 265 29.60 25.34 -6.69
N THR A 266 28.40 25.88 -6.93
CA THR A 266 27.44 26.28 -5.88
C THR A 266 26.70 25.11 -5.23
N LYS A 267 26.68 23.92 -5.84
CA LYS A 267 25.97 22.73 -5.32
C LYS A 267 26.85 21.47 -5.34
N PHE A 268 26.54 20.52 -4.46
CA PHE A 268 27.19 19.21 -4.43
C PHE A 268 26.70 18.34 -5.60
N ALA A 269 25.40 18.09 -5.72
CA ALA A 269 24.81 17.37 -6.85
C ALA A 269 23.29 17.49 -6.83
N ASP A 270 22.67 17.34 -7.99
CA ASP A 270 21.29 16.84 -8.06
C ASP A 270 21.36 15.31 -8.23
N ILE A 271 20.49 14.56 -7.56
CA ILE A 271 20.53 13.10 -7.51
C ILE A 271 19.13 12.55 -7.71
N GLN A 272 18.94 11.77 -8.78
CA GLN A 272 17.63 11.30 -9.21
C GLN A 272 17.28 9.92 -8.65
N ALA A 273 18.21 8.98 -8.74
CA ALA A 273 17.96 7.58 -8.38
C ALA A 273 19.21 6.86 -7.86
N ILE A 274 18.99 5.78 -7.10
CA ILE A 274 19.95 4.68 -6.97
C ILE A 274 19.48 3.56 -7.89
N GLU A 275 20.35 3.09 -8.77
CA GLU A 275 20.09 1.90 -9.57
C GLU A 275 20.70 0.67 -8.88
N ILE A 276 19.89 -0.36 -8.65
CA ILE A 276 20.31 -1.58 -7.96
C ILE A 276 20.09 -2.78 -8.87
N GLN A 277 21.18 -3.38 -9.32
CA GLN A 277 21.14 -4.62 -10.08
C GLN A 277 20.69 -5.77 -9.19
N GLY A 278 19.59 -6.42 -9.56
CA GLY A 278 19.04 -7.56 -8.83
C GLY A 278 17.61 -7.86 -9.21
N ASP A 279 17.07 -8.94 -8.66
CA ASP A 279 15.67 -9.33 -8.85
C ASP A 279 14.72 -8.28 -8.23
N PRO A 280 13.84 -7.63 -9.02
CA PRO A 280 12.84 -6.68 -8.53
C PRO A 280 11.90 -7.26 -7.47
N ALA A 281 11.67 -8.58 -7.47
CA ALA A 281 10.85 -9.22 -6.45
C ALA A 281 11.50 -9.15 -5.06
N LYS A 282 12.83 -9.01 -4.99
CA LYS A 282 13.64 -9.08 -3.76
C LYS A 282 14.08 -7.72 -3.21
N ILE A 283 13.76 -6.64 -3.91
CA ILE A 283 14.11 -5.28 -3.51
C ILE A 283 12.79 -4.49 -3.38
N LYS A 284 12.54 -3.87 -2.24
CA LYS A 284 11.32 -3.08 -1.97
C LYS A 284 11.66 -1.64 -1.63
N PHE A 285 10.94 -0.74 -2.27
CA PHE A 285 11.05 0.70 -2.15
C PHE A 285 9.75 1.32 -2.66
N VAL A 286 9.56 2.62 -2.39
CA VAL A 286 8.44 3.38 -2.94
C VAL A 286 8.73 3.72 -4.39
N ASP A 287 7.89 3.25 -5.30
CA ASP A 287 7.87 3.63 -6.70
C ASP A 287 6.59 4.44 -7.02
N ALA A 288 6.31 4.64 -8.30
CA ALA A 288 5.14 5.39 -8.75
C ALA A 288 3.85 4.54 -8.86
N THR A 289 3.83 3.32 -8.31
CA THR A 289 2.70 2.37 -8.46
C THR A 289 1.74 2.37 -7.27
N LEU A 290 2.05 3.13 -6.21
CA LEU A 290 1.16 3.26 -5.04
C LEU A 290 -0.14 3.92 -5.45
N THR A 291 -0.04 5.01 -6.21
CA THR A 291 -1.15 5.74 -6.81
C THR A 291 -0.97 5.78 -8.34
N GLY A 292 -1.91 6.39 -9.05
CA GLY A 292 -1.75 6.62 -10.50
C GLY A 292 -0.70 7.68 -10.87
N SER A 293 0.00 8.28 -9.90
CA SER A 293 0.97 9.35 -10.11
C SER A 293 2.23 9.20 -9.22
N ALA A 294 3.39 9.65 -9.70
CA ALA A 294 4.61 9.66 -8.89
C ALA A 294 4.50 10.63 -7.70
N GLN A 295 3.86 11.79 -7.89
CA GLN A 295 3.69 12.81 -6.86
C GLN A 295 2.96 12.23 -5.63
N ASP A 296 1.79 11.64 -5.83
CA ASP A 296 0.98 11.13 -4.72
C ASP A 296 1.60 9.86 -4.16
N SER A 297 2.16 9.00 -5.02
CA SER A 297 2.86 7.80 -4.56
C SER A 297 4.02 8.13 -3.63
N TYR A 298 4.80 9.16 -3.93
CA TYR A 298 5.92 9.57 -3.09
C TYR A 298 5.42 10.26 -1.82
N TYR A 299 4.34 11.04 -1.89
CA TYR A 299 3.71 11.62 -0.71
C TYR A 299 3.24 10.53 0.28
N PHE A 300 2.42 9.59 -0.17
CA PHE A 300 1.90 8.51 0.68
C PHE A 300 2.98 7.49 1.08
N GLY A 301 3.88 7.15 0.16
CA GLY A 301 4.98 6.23 0.45
C GLY A 301 5.97 6.78 1.49
N ARG A 302 6.18 8.10 1.52
CA ARG A 302 6.99 8.77 2.53
C ARG A 302 6.25 8.94 3.86
N ARG A 303 4.94 9.19 3.86
CA ARG A 303 4.11 9.04 5.07
C ARG A 303 4.29 7.64 5.66
N GLY A 304 4.37 6.62 4.81
CA GLY A 304 4.57 5.24 5.22
C GLY A 304 3.24 4.55 5.55
N PRO A 305 3.28 3.27 5.93
CA PRO A 305 2.08 2.45 6.04
C PRO A 305 1.33 2.76 7.33
N SER A 306 0.12 3.31 7.21
CA SER A 306 -0.83 3.36 8.32
C SER A 306 -1.25 1.94 8.71
N VAL A 307 -1.40 1.70 10.01
CA VAL A 307 -1.76 0.39 10.57
C VAL A 307 -2.99 0.48 11.43
N HIS A 308 -3.80 -0.58 11.47
CA HIS A 308 -5.11 -0.58 12.12
C HIS A 308 -5.28 -1.82 12.99
N MET A 309 -6.10 -1.68 14.02
CA MET A 309 -6.55 -2.75 14.89
C MET A 309 -8.07 -2.71 14.95
N SER A 310 -8.76 -3.66 14.31
CA SER A 310 -10.23 -3.75 14.29
C SER A 310 -10.71 -4.73 15.36
N TYR A 311 -11.57 -4.29 16.28
CA TYR A 311 -12.00 -5.08 17.42
C TYR A 311 -13.26 -5.90 17.10
N THR A 312 -13.31 -7.15 17.56
CA THR A 312 -14.46 -8.04 17.32
C THR A 312 -15.65 -7.68 18.22
N LEU A 313 -16.74 -7.21 17.61
CA LEU A 313 -18.00 -6.93 18.32
C LEU A 313 -18.71 -8.20 18.80
N PRO A 314 -19.42 -8.16 19.95
CA PRO A 314 -20.33 -9.22 20.32
C PRO A 314 -21.49 -9.32 19.31
N ALA A 315 -21.82 -10.55 18.91
CA ALA A 315 -22.85 -10.82 17.90
C ALA A 315 -24.26 -10.50 18.44
N GLY A 316 -25.16 -10.09 17.54
CA GLY A 316 -26.58 -9.90 17.86
C GLY A 316 -26.90 -8.73 18.79
N LYS A 317 -25.97 -7.79 18.98
CA LYS A 317 -26.13 -6.64 19.89
C LYS A 317 -26.17 -5.31 19.14
N ASN A 318 -27.06 -4.42 19.60
CA ASN A 318 -27.08 -3.02 19.23
C ASN A 318 -26.13 -2.27 20.17
N ILE A 319 -24.94 -1.96 19.67
CA ILE A 319 -23.90 -1.30 20.46
C ILE A 319 -24.09 0.21 20.41
N GLU A 320 -24.12 0.86 21.56
CA GLU A 320 -24.27 2.30 21.65
C GLU A 320 -22.95 2.98 21.99
N TRP A 321 -22.15 2.37 22.87
CA TRP A 321 -20.91 2.97 23.37
C TRP A 321 -19.69 2.11 23.09
N PHE A 322 -18.58 2.76 22.76
CA PHE A 322 -17.25 2.16 22.73
C PHE A 322 -16.30 2.91 23.65
N TYR A 323 -15.61 2.16 24.51
CA TYR A 323 -14.59 2.63 25.44
C TYR A 323 -13.24 2.00 25.08
N ASN A 324 -12.18 2.80 25.10
CA ASN A 324 -10.82 2.34 24.87
C ASN A 324 -9.82 3.24 25.61
N GLU A 325 -8.65 2.70 25.93
CA GLU A 325 -7.54 3.41 26.57
C GLU A 325 -6.34 3.44 25.64
N VAL A 326 -5.68 4.59 25.55
CA VAL A 326 -4.49 4.79 24.71
C VAL A 326 -3.29 5.20 25.56
N THR A 327 -2.14 4.59 25.30
CA THR A 327 -0.85 5.01 25.87
C THR A 327 0.18 5.10 24.75
N VAL A 328 0.69 6.31 24.50
CA VAL A 328 1.83 6.52 23.58
C VAL A 328 3.11 6.43 24.41
N PRO A 329 4.01 5.47 24.17
CA PRO A 329 5.25 5.36 24.94
C PRO A 329 6.16 6.59 24.75
N SER A 330 6.96 6.90 25.76
CA SER A 330 7.94 7.99 25.67
C SER A 330 8.83 7.85 24.43
N GLY A 331 9.03 8.95 23.70
CA GLY A 331 9.81 8.98 22.46
C GLY A 331 9.07 8.49 21.21
N ASN A 332 7.81 8.06 21.33
CA ASN A 332 6.98 7.65 20.18
C ASN A 332 5.93 8.69 19.79
N ASP A 333 5.85 9.81 20.51
CA ASP A 333 4.99 10.95 20.22
C ASP A 333 5.62 11.87 19.15
N VAL A 334 5.99 11.27 18.03
CA VAL A 334 6.60 11.96 16.88
C VAL A 334 5.60 12.96 16.30
N ILE A 335 6.05 14.18 15.95
CA ILE A 335 5.21 15.15 15.24
C ILE A 335 4.70 14.52 13.93
N GLY A 336 3.49 14.86 13.51
CA GLY A 336 2.88 14.24 12.34
C GLY A 336 2.19 12.91 12.65
N SER A 337 2.02 12.55 13.92
CA SER A 337 1.38 11.29 14.30
C SER A 337 -0.08 11.48 14.66
N TYR A 338 -0.93 10.57 14.18
CA TYR A 338 -2.29 10.40 14.67
C TYR A 338 -2.46 9.03 15.33
N PHE A 339 -2.71 9.04 16.64
CA PHE A 339 -3.03 7.89 17.46
C PHE A 339 -4.55 7.80 17.60
N MET A 340 -5.21 7.23 16.60
CA MET A 340 -6.67 7.14 16.57
C MET A 340 -7.15 6.02 17.49
N VAL A 341 -8.03 6.38 18.43
CA VAL A 341 -8.40 5.51 19.56
C VAL A 341 -9.77 4.86 19.34
N ASN A 342 -10.80 5.65 19.07
CA ASN A 342 -12.17 5.19 18.91
C ASN A 342 -12.69 5.48 17.50
N GLY A 343 -12.41 4.55 16.59
CA GLY A 343 -12.94 4.56 15.23
C GLY A 343 -14.31 3.90 15.17
N PHE A 344 -15.13 4.34 14.23
CA PHE A 344 -16.42 3.76 13.88
C PHE A 344 -16.56 3.81 12.35
N ALA A 345 -17.59 3.16 11.81
CA ALA A 345 -17.76 3.05 10.37
C ALA A 345 -17.84 4.42 9.65
N GLU A 346 -18.33 5.46 10.32
CA GLU A 346 -18.52 6.80 9.75
C GLU A 346 -17.55 7.86 10.30
N GLY A 347 -16.49 7.49 11.01
CA GLY A 347 -15.59 8.49 11.59
C GLY A 347 -14.62 7.96 12.63
N TYR A 348 -14.01 8.89 13.35
CA TYR A 348 -12.92 8.57 14.25
C TYR A 348 -12.77 9.58 15.39
N CYS A 349 -12.12 9.15 16.46
CA CYS A 349 -11.73 9.98 17.59
C CYS A 349 -10.37 9.54 18.14
N GLY A 350 -9.47 10.48 18.45
CA GLY A 350 -8.16 10.16 19.04
C GLY A 350 -7.29 11.36 19.35
N ILE A 351 -5.97 11.14 19.42
CA ILE A 351 -4.98 12.18 19.77
C ILE A 351 -3.90 12.36 18.71
N GLN A 352 -3.52 13.62 18.45
CA GLN A 352 -2.51 13.99 17.46
C GLN A 352 -1.32 14.73 18.08
N VAL A 353 -0.17 14.63 17.42
CA VAL A 353 0.98 15.52 17.63
C VAL A 353 1.11 16.42 16.41
N ASN A 354 0.60 17.65 16.50
CA ASN A 354 0.47 18.55 15.36
C ASN A 354 1.75 19.37 15.15
N SER A 355 2.39 19.80 16.23
CA SER A 355 3.66 20.52 16.21
C SER A 355 4.43 20.32 17.51
N ALA A 356 5.57 21.02 17.66
CA ALA A 356 6.30 21.05 18.92
C ALA A 356 5.51 21.70 20.08
N THR A 357 4.54 22.57 19.75
CA THR A 357 3.77 23.35 20.73
C THR A 357 2.29 23.00 20.76
N GLU A 358 1.80 22.20 19.81
CA GLU A 358 0.39 21.89 19.68
C GLU A 358 0.12 20.39 19.56
N ARG A 359 -0.85 19.95 20.36
CA ARG A 359 -1.40 18.60 20.38
C ARG A 359 -2.91 18.69 20.46
N ARG A 360 -3.59 17.80 19.78
CA ARG A 360 -5.05 17.82 19.67
C ARG A 360 -5.68 16.53 20.12
N VAL A 361 -6.86 16.63 20.75
CA VAL A 361 -7.86 15.57 20.77
C VAL A 361 -8.81 15.86 19.60
N LEU A 362 -8.89 14.97 18.62
CA LEU A 362 -9.66 15.15 17.38
C LEU A 362 -10.85 14.19 17.36
N PHE A 363 -12.00 14.66 16.87
CA PHE A 363 -13.19 13.87 16.61
C PHE A 363 -13.85 14.31 15.30
N SER A 364 -14.01 13.38 14.36
CA SER A 364 -14.55 13.65 13.03
C SER A 364 -15.61 12.63 12.62
N VAL A 365 -16.57 13.08 11.82
CA VAL A 365 -17.64 12.27 11.22
C VAL A 365 -17.75 12.63 9.74
N TRP A 366 -17.60 11.64 8.87
CA TRP A 366 -17.78 11.82 7.42
C TRP A 366 -19.25 12.03 7.06
N SER A 367 -19.49 12.87 6.06
CA SER A 367 -20.78 12.98 5.38
C SER A 367 -21.15 11.65 4.69
N PRO A 368 -22.43 11.35 4.49
CA PRO A 368 -22.85 10.32 3.53
C PRO A 368 -22.55 10.68 2.06
N TYR A 369 -22.18 11.93 1.77
CA TYR A 369 -21.84 12.38 0.42
C TYR A 369 -20.34 12.23 0.14
N THR A 370 -19.99 11.53 -0.94
CA THR A 370 -18.61 11.28 -1.33
C THR A 370 -18.05 12.47 -2.10
N THR A 371 -17.15 13.23 -1.47
CA THR A 371 -16.42 14.36 -2.05
C THR A 371 -15.19 14.68 -1.19
N ASP A 372 -14.18 15.28 -1.79
CA ASP A 372 -13.03 15.87 -1.08
C ASP A 372 -13.20 17.37 -0.80
N ASP A 373 -14.25 18.00 -1.36
CA ASP A 373 -14.61 19.38 -1.08
C ASP A 373 -15.86 19.45 -0.18
N PRO A 374 -15.74 19.87 1.09
CA PRO A 374 -16.89 20.00 1.98
C PRO A 374 -17.90 21.04 1.51
N GLY A 375 -17.46 22.06 0.76
CA GLY A 375 -18.33 23.08 0.19
C GLY A 375 -19.34 22.51 -0.82
N SER A 376 -18.99 21.40 -1.48
CA SER A 376 -19.83 20.73 -2.46
C SER A 376 -20.91 19.83 -1.85
N ILE A 377 -20.91 19.62 -0.53
CA ILE A 377 -21.87 18.74 0.13
C ILE A 377 -23.27 19.37 0.10
N PRO A 378 -24.30 18.68 -0.43
CA PRO A 378 -25.69 19.15 -0.38
C PRO A 378 -26.18 19.36 1.06
N ALA A 379 -27.01 20.39 1.27
CA ALA A 379 -27.45 20.79 2.62
C ALA A 379 -28.13 19.66 3.43
N ASP A 380 -28.81 18.73 2.76
CA ASP A 380 -29.49 17.56 3.36
C ASP A 380 -28.53 16.40 3.71
N GLN A 381 -27.24 16.52 3.33
CA GLN A 381 -26.18 15.54 3.56
C GLN A 381 -25.04 16.09 4.42
N ARG A 382 -25.09 17.37 4.79
CA ARG A 382 -24.10 17.96 5.70
C ARG A 382 -24.21 17.38 7.10
N VAL A 383 -23.06 17.06 7.68
CA VAL A 383 -22.95 16.70 9.10
C VAL A 383 -23.21 17.95 9.92
N LYS A 384 -24.14 17.88 10.88
CA LYS A 384 -24.54 19.05 11.69
C LYS A 384 -23.94 18.95 13.08
N LEU A 385 -23.24 19.99 13.53
CA LEU A 385 -22.82 20.12 14.91
C LEU A 385 -24.05 20.34 15.81
N LEU A 386 -24.24 19.49 16.81
CA LEU A 386 -25.30 19.61 17.81
C LEU A 386 -24.83 20.34 19.07
N GLY A 387 -23.56 20.15 19.43
CA GLY A 387 -22.96 20.75 20.62
C GLY A 387 -21.48 20.43 20.70
N LYS A 388 -20.73 21.22 21.46
CA LYS A 388 -19.31 21.01 21.73
C LYS A 388 -18.96 21.48 23.14
N GLY A 389 -17.97 20.83 23.75
CA GLY A 389 -17.53 21.21 25.09
C GLY A 389 -16.69 22.49 25.13
N PRO A 390 -16.43 23.02 26.34
CA PRO A 390 -15.59 24.21 26.51
C PRO A 390 -14.18 24.03 25.93
N GLY A 391 -13.75 25.03 25.14
CA GLY A 391 -12.43 25.06 24.50
C GLY A 391 -12.30 24.18 23.25
N VAL A 392 -13.37 23.50 22.83
CA VAL A 392 -13.38 22.71 21.59
C VAL A 392 -13.64 23.62 20.40
N ASN A 393 -12.87 23.43 19.33
CA ASN A 393 -13.09 24.03 18.01
C ASN A 393 -13.87 23.04 17.13
N ALA A 394 -14.69 23.54 16.23
CA ALA A 394 -15.45 22.72 15.28
C ALA A 394 -15.47 23.40 13.91
N GLN A 395 -15.36 22.61 12.85
CA GLN A 395 -15.24 23.06 11.46
C GLN A 395 -15.57 21.89 10.52
N ASP A 396 -15.74 22.19 9.23
CA ASP A 396 -15.80 21.16 8.19
C ASP A 396 -14.38 20.66 7.83
N PHE A 397 -14.28 19.49 7.20
CA PHE A 397 -13.04 18.93 6.67
C PHE A 397 -13.25 18.28 5.30
N GLY A 398 -12.14 18.14 4.54
CA GLY A 398 -12.09 17.57 3.19
C GLY A 398 -10.74 16.93 2.87
N GLY A 399 -10.51 16.62 1.59
CA GLY A 399 -9.25 16.12 1.04
C GLY A 399 -9.03 14.59 1.09
N GLU A 400 -9.70 13.90 2.01
CA GLU A 400 -9.68 12.43 2.15
C GLU A 400 -11.10 11.97 2.54
N GLY A 401 -12.07 12.35 1.71
CA GLY A 401 -13.48 12.46 2.06
C GLY A 401 -13.78 13.74 2.85
N SER A 402 -15.06 14.05 3.02
CA SER A 402 -15.50 15.31 3.65
C SER A 402 -16.57 15.12 4.73
N GLY A 403 -16.61 16.02 5.70
CA GLY A 403 -17.56 15.95 6.81
C GLY A 403 -17.35 17.02 7.87
N GLY A 404 -17.84 16.76 9.08
CA GLY A 404 -17.67 17.64 10.24
C GLY A 404 -16.57 17.13 11.17
N GLN A 405 -15.71 18.02 11.64
CA GLN A 405 -14.67 17.72 12.63
C GLN A 405 -14.69 18.68 13.81
N SER A 406 -14.15 18.22 14.92
CA SER A 406 -13.93 19.01 16.12
C SER A 406 -12.61 18.65 16.76
N TYR A 407 -11.94 19.61 17.37
CA TYR A 407 -10.72 19.35 18.11
C TYR A 407 -10.58 20.22 19.35
N LEU A 408 -10.02 19.64 20.40
CA LEU A 408 -9.55 20.33 21.58
C LEU A 408 -8.03 20.41 21.53
N VAL A 409 -7.46 21.61 21.62
CA VAL A 409 -6.02 21.75 21.87
C VAL A 409 -5.74 21.32 23.31
N TYR A 410 -5.02 20.21 23.46
CA TYR A 410 -4.75 19.60 24.74
C TYR A 410 -3.35 18.98 24.72
N ASN A 411 -2.46 19.50 25.56
CA ASN A 411 -1.05 19.12 25.61
C ASN A 411 -0.84 17.77 26.34
N TRP A 412 -1.41 16.70 25.80
CA TRP A 412 -1.23 15.35 26.30
C TRP A 412 0.25 14.93 26.28
N LYS A 413 0.63 13.99 27.15
CA LYS A 413 2.01 13.57 27.37
C LYS A 413 2.21 12.10 27.03
N ALA A 414 3.33 11.78 26.38
CA ALA A 414 3.75 10.39 26.24
C ALA A 414 4.01 9.76 27.61
N GLY A 415 3.82 8.44 27.72
CA GLY A 415 3.86 7.67 28.96
C GLY A 415 2.57 7.72 29.78
N GLN A 416 1.67 8.67 29.52
CA GLN A 416 0.37 8.78 30.19
C GLN A 416 -0.71 8.01 29.44
N THR A 417 -1.55 7.29 30.17
CA THR A 417 -2.76 6.67 29.62
C THR A 417 -3.92 7.67 29.60
N TYR A 418 -4.59 7.75 28.46
CA TYR A 418 -5.82 8.52 28.25
C TYR A 418 -6.99 7.60 27.91
N LYS A 419 -8.22 8.04 28.19
CA LYS A 419 -9.43 7.23 28.00
C LYS A 419 -10.40 7.95 27.06
N PHE A 420 -10.98 7.17 26.16
CA PHE A 420 -11.92 7.65 25.16
C PHE A 420 -13.24 6.91 25.30
N LEU A 421 -14.33 7.65 25.18
CA LEU A 421 -15.68 7.10 25.14
C LEU A 421 -16.41 7.74 23.97
N THR A 422 -16.96 6.90 23.09
CA THR A 422 -17.69 7.35 21.89
C THR A 422 -19.07 6.72 21.88
N ARG A 423 -20.09 7.53 21.58
CA ARG A 423 -21.48 7.12 21.44
C ARG A 423 -21.91 7.17 19.98
N VAL A 424 -22.65 6.17 19.53
CA VAL A 424 -23.37 6.16 18.26
C VAL A 424 -24.82 5.81 18.54
N TYR A 425 -25.75 6.71 18.21
CA TYR A 425 -27.15 6.58 18.56
C TYR A 425 -28.08 6.91 17.37
N PRO A 426 -28.89 5.97 16.87
CA PRO A 426 -29.86 6.25 15.81
C PRO A 426 -31.05 7.04 16.38
N ASN A 427 -31.42 8.13 15.71
CA ASN A 427 -32.41 9.08 16.23
C ASN A 427 -33.87 8.74 15.84
N GLY A 428 -34.10 7.73 15.00
CA GLY A 428 -35.43 7.34 14.51
C GLY A 428 -35.96 8.17 13.33
N ASP A 429 -35.23 9.20 12.89
CA ASP A 429 -35.59 10.12 11.78
C ASP A 429 -34.64 9.96 10.57
N ASN A 430 -34.12 8.74 10.34
CA ASN A 430 -33.07 8.44 9.34
C ASN A 430 -31.78 9.26 9.53
N THR A 431 -31.48 9.63 10.78
CA THR A 431 -30.20 10.23 11.15
C THR A 431 -29.60 9.52 12.36
N THR A 432 -28.29 9.66 12.52
CA THR A 432 -27.53 9.07 13.63
C THR A 432 -26.70 10.16 14.29
N THR A 433 -26.69 10.18 15.62
CA THR A 433 -25.90 11.09 16.44
C THR A 433 -24.62 10.40 16.92
N TYR A 434 -23.49 11.06 16.72
CA TYR A 434 -22.17 10.61 17.14
C TYR A 434 -21.64 11.57 18.18
N SER A 435 -21.25 11.09 19.36
CA SER A 435 -20.73 11.93 20.45
C SER A 435 -19.42 11.40 20.99
N ALA A 436 -18.45 12.27 21.23
CA ALA A 436 -17.14 11.88 21.74
C ALA A 436 -16.80 12.55 23.08
N TYR A 437 -16.15 11.78 23.94
CA TYR A 437 -15.71 12.19 25.27
C TYR A 437 -14.26 11.76 25.49
N PHE A 438 -13.51 12.64 26.13
CA PHE A 438 -12.11 12.44 26.48
C PHE A 438 -11.95 12.56 27.99
N PHE A 439 -11.37 11.55 28.65
CA PHE A 439 -11.10 11.63 30.07
C PHE A 439 -9.79 12.37 30.32
N ASP A 440 -9.87 13.51 31.00
CA ASP A 440 -8.71 14.29 31.41
C ASP A 440 -8.17 13.72 32.74
N PRO A 441 -6.97 13.10 32.75
CA PRO A 441 -6.42 12.51 33.95
C PRO A 441 -6.00 13.54 35.00
N ALA A 442 -5.75 14.80 34.63
CA ALA A 442 -5.36 15.86 35.55
C ALA A 442 -6.56 16.32 36.39
N THR A 443 -7.73 16.47 35.77
CA THR A 443 -8.97 16.86 36.46
C THR A 443 -9.81 15.66 36.92
N LYS A 444 -9.46 14.45 36.48
CA LYS A 444 -10.20 13.20 36.71
C LYS A 444 -11.66 13.27 36.24
N ASN A 445 -11.92 14.06 35.21
CA ASN A 445 -13.26 14.27 34.67
C ASN A 445 -13.31 13.97 33.17
N TRP A 446 -14.48 13.51 32.72
CA TRP A 446 -14.79 13.46 31.31
C TRP A 446 -14.95 14.87 30.77
N ARG A 447 -14.36 15.12 29.60
CA ARG A 447 -14.57 16.32 28.80
C ARG A 447 -15.41 15.96 27.59
N PHE A 448 -16.49 16.70 27.37
CA PHE A 448 -17.27 16.60 26.13
C PHE A 448 -16.46 17.21 25.00
N ILE A 449 -16.28 16.47 23.90
CA ILE A 449 -15.61 16.98 22.70
C ILE A 449 -16.68 17.61 21.81
N ALA A 450 -17.46 16.81 21.11
CA ALA A 450 -18.60 17.29 20.35
C ALA A 450 -19.64 16.20 20.13
N SER A 451 -20.81 16.62 19.67
CA SER A 451 -21.85 15.76 19.13
C SER A 451 -22.21 16.22 17.72
N PHE A 452 -22.20 15.28 16.78
CA PHE A 452 -22.54 15.51 15.38
C PHE A 452 -23.74 14.66 14.96
N LYS A 453 -24.67 15.25 14.22
CA LYS A 453 -25.80 14.56 13.56
C LYS A 453 -25.42 14.27 12.11
N ARG A 454 -25.33 12.99 11.76
CA ARG A 454 -25.12 12.53 10.38
C ARG A 454 -26.48 12.20 9.74
N PRO A 455 -26.88 12.89 8.65
CA PRO A 455 -28.12 12.58 7.94
C PRO A 455 -28.02 11.29 7.11
N LYS A 456 -29.15 10.81 6.58
CA LYS A 456 -29.26 9.64 5.69
C LYS A 456 -28.55 8.39 6.24
N THR A 457 -28.63 8.21 7.55
CA THR A 457 -27.91 7.18 8.29
C THR A 457 -28.75 6.77 9.49
N SER A 458 -29.06 5.49 9.65
CA SER A 458 -29.70 4.96 10.86
C SER A 458 -28.91 3.75 11.33
N THR A 459 -27.97 3.95 12.26
CA THR A 459 -27.09 2.89 12.73
C THR A 459 -26.76 2.98 14.21
N TRP A 460 -26.52 1.81 14.79
CA TRP A 460 -25.77 1.63 16.03
C TRP A 460 -24.27 1.62 15.74
N TYR A 461 -23.43 1.57 16.78
CA TYR A 461 -21.98 1.51 16.63
C TYR A 461 -21.57 0.29 15.79
N LYS A 462 -20.80 0.54 14.73
CA LYS A 462 -20.19 -0.49 13.88
C LYS A 462 -18.70 -0.22 13.71
N SER A 463 -17.95 -1.29 13.42
CA SER A 463 -16.52 -1.25 13.10
C SER A 463 -15.65 -0.52 14.14
N PRO A 464 -15.71 -0.86 15.44
CA PRO A 464 -14.78 -0.30 16.43
C PRO A 464 -13.35 -0.66 16.04
N HIS A 465 -12.52 0.35 15.89
CA HIS A 465 -11.12 0.16 15.52
C HIS A 465 -10.24 1.27 16.09
N SER A 466 -8.95 1.04 16.06
CA SER A 466 -7.91 2.04 16.30
C SER A 466 -6.92 2.04 15.13
N PHE A 467 -6.22 3.13 14.91
CA PHE A 467 -5.14 3.17 13.93
C PHE A 467 -3.96 4.02 14.39
N LEU A 468 -2.82 3.81 13.76
CA LEU A 468 -1.62 4.63 13.91
C LEU A 468 -1.20 5.11 12.52
N GLU A 469 -1.14 6.42 12.38
CA GLU A 469 -0.86 7.09 11.12
C GLU A 469 0.29 8.09 11.27
N ASN A 470 1.04 8.24 10.19
CA ASN A 470 1.89 9.40 9.94
C ASN A 470 1.26 10.28 8.85
N PHE A 471 0.91 11.52 9.17
CA PHE A 471 0.40 12.51 8.21
C PHE A 471 1.49 13.48 7.71
N ASP A 472 2.75 13.24 8.06
CA ASP A 472 3.89 14.06 7.62
C ASP A 472 4.94 13.21 6.86
N PRO A 473 5.09 13.42 5.53
CA PRO A 473 6.05 12.67 4.72
C PRO A 473 7.51 12.88 5.15
N GLU A 474 7.87 13.99 5.79
CA GLU A 474 9.25 14.20 6.24
C GLU A 474 9.65 13.25 7.38
N ARG A 475 8.67 12.79 8.15
CA ARG A 475 8.88 12.02 9.39
C ARG A 475 8.66 10.52 9.24
N GLY A 476 8.62 10.01 8.00
CA GLY A 476 8.47 8.58 7.72
C GLY A 476 9.64 7.70 8.17
N ALA A 477 10.82 8.30 8.40
CA ALA A 477 12.01 7.64 8.93
C ALA A 477 12.02 7.52 10.47
N LEU A 478 11.01 8.05 11.15
CA LEU A 478 10.88 7.93 12.61
C LEU A 478 9.82 6.88 12.94
N THR A 479 10.18 5.91 13.79
CA THR A 479 9.23 4.92 14.30
C THR A 479 8.20 5.58 15.20
N ARG A 480 6.95 5.12 15.09
CA ARG A 480 5.86 5.42 16.02
C ARG A 480 5.34 4.12 16.61
N LYS A 481 4.91 4.16 17.87
CA LYS A 481 4.31 3.03 18.58
C LYS A 481 3.22 3.54 19.51
N VAL A 482 2.19 2.73 19.71
CA VAL A 482 1.09 3.01 20.63
C VAL A 482 0.52 1.72 21.20
N PHE A 483 0.06 1.79 22.44
CA PHE A 483 -0.67 0.71 23.10
C PHE A 483 -2.15 1.10 23.25
N TYR A 484 -3.03 0.14 22.93
CA TYR A 484 -4.46 0.22 23.15
C TYR A 484 -4.89 -0.84 24.16
N ASN A 485 -5.61 -0.44 25.20
CA ASN A 485 -5.98 -1.32 26.29
C ASN A 485 -7.44 -1.17 26.72
N ASN A 486 -7.93 -2.18 27.45
CA ASN A 486 -9.21 -2.17 28.15
C ASN A 486 -10.39 -1.78 27.24
N GLN A 487 -10.48 -2.41 26.06
CA GLN A 487 -11.59 -2.17 25.14
C GLN A 487 -12.90 -2.74 25.71
N TRP A 488 -13.94 -1.92 25.75
CA TRP A 488 -15.28 -2.31 26.17
C TRP A 488 -16.33 -1.68 25.29
N VAL A 489 -17.42 -2.42 25.06
CA VAL A 489 -18.63 -1.88 24.42
C VAL A 489 -19.82 -1.99 25.36
N CYS A 490 -20.72 -1.02 25.30
CA CYS A 490 -22.01 -1.06 25.99
C CYS A 490 -23.13 -1.17 24.96
N ASP A 491 -24.00 -2.18 25.11
CA ASP A 491 -25.22 -2.27 24.30
C ASP A 491 -26.27 -1.25 24.76
N ALA A 492 -27.30 -1.06 23.93
CA ALA A 492 -28.40 -0.13 24.18
C ALA A 492 -29.24 -0.49 25.44
N GLN A 493 -29.06 -1.69 26.00
CA GLN A 493 -29.68 -2.12 27.25
C GLN A 493 -28.78 -1.84 28.47
N GLY A 494 -27.59 -1.27 28.29
CA GLY A 494 -26.66 -0.97 29.37
C GLY A 494 -25.69 -2.12 29.71
N ASN A 495 -25.67 -3.21 28.93
CA ASN A 495 -24.78 -4.34 29.19
C ASN A 495 -23.40 -4.09 28.60
N TRP A 496 -22.37 -4.20 29.44
CA TRP A 496 -20.97 -4.04 29.06
C TRP A 496 -20.34 -5.37 28.67
N SER A 497 -19.61 -5.38 27.55
CA SER A 497 -18.83 -6.53 27.08
C SER A 497 -17.38 -6.12 26.82
N GLU A 498 -16.43 -6.88 27.39
CA GLU A 498 -15.00 -6.69 27.14
C GLU A 498 -14.63 -7.21 25.76
N MET A 499 -13.88 -6.43 24.98
CA MET A 499 -13.36 -6.87 23.69
C MET A 499 -11.92 -7.32 23.85
N THR A 500 -11.65 -8.59 23.53
CA THR A 500 -10.32 -9.21 23.70
C THR A 500 -9.72 -9.73 22.42
N GLU A 501 -10.45 -9.66 21.31
CA GLU A 501 -10.01 -10.12 20.00
C GLU A 501 -9.99 -8.95 19.01
N ALA A 502 -8.93 -8.90 18.21
CA ALA A 502 -8.77 -7.86 17.20
C ALA A 502 -7.99 -8.34 15.98
N ARG A 503 -8.32 -7.76 14.83
CA ARG A 503 -7.66 -8.01 13.54
C ARG A 503 -6.70 -6.88 13.21
N PHE A 504 -5.45 -7.21 12.92
CA PHE A 504 -4.47 -6.26 12.41
C PHE A 504 -4.60 -6.08 10.90
N THR A 505 -4.56 -4.84 10.41
CA THR A 505 -4.46 -4.53 8.97
C THR A 505 -3.53 -3.34 8.72
N ASN A 506 -3.19 -3.10 7.45
CA ASN A 506 -2.46 -1.92 7.01
C ASN A 506 -3.15 -1.29 5.78
N ASP A 507 -2.71 -0.08 5.45
CA ASP A 507 -3.12 0.64 4.24
C ASP A 507 -2.51 0.05 2.95
N ASP A 508 -2.77 0.70 1.83
CA ASP A 508 -2.28 0.25 0.53
C ASP A 508 -0.76 0.38 0.36
N THR A 509 -0.11 1.32 1.07
CA THR A 509 1.35 1.43 1.12
C THR A 509 1.97 0.13 1.65
N GLY A 510 1.39 -0.40 2.74
CA GLY A 510 1.79 -1.68 3.33
C GLY A 510 1.33 -2.89 2.51
N ARG A 511 0.08 -2.89 2.04
CA ARG A 511 -0.53 -3.99 1.26
C ARG A 511 0.23 -4.26 -0.04
N LYS A 512 0.65 -3.21 -0.75
CA LYS A 512 1.47 -3.29 -1.98
C LYS A 512 2.94 -3.59 -1.70
N LYS A 513 3.35 -3.69 -0.42
CA LYS A 513 4.72 -3.98 0.03
C LYS A 513 5.76 -2.97 -0.47
N LEU A 514 5.36 -1.71 -0.68
CA LEU A 514 6.29 -0.62 -1.01
C LEU A 514 7.03 -0.14 0.24
N ARG A 515 6.33 -0.16 1.38
CA ARG A 515 6.88 -0.04 2.72
C ARG A 515 6.46 -1.25 3.54
N MET A 516 7.39 -1.82 4.30
CA MET A 516 7.21 -3.05 5.09
C MET A 516 7.58 -2.85 6.57
N ASP A 517 7.65 -1.61 7.02
CA ASP A 517 7.83 -1.22 8.41
C ASP A 517 6.48 -0.93 9.06
N PHE A 518 5.64 -1.97 9.11
CA PHE A 518 4.34 -2.01 9.79
C PHE A 518 4.26 -3.24 10.70
N ASN A 519 3.77 -3.07 11.94
CA ASN A 519 3.68 -4.15 12.91
C ASN A 519 2.53 -3.87 13.89
N GLY A 520 1.96 -4.93 14.43
CA GLY A 520 0.94 -4.88 15.45
C GLY A 520 0.68 -6.26 16.03
N GLY A 521 0.07 -6.29 17.20
CA GLY A 521 -0.21 -7.54 17.90
C GLY A 521 -0.52 -7.30 19.36
N VAL A 522 -0.10 -8.25 20.20
CA VAL A 522 -0.26 -8.18 21.66
C VAL A 522 1.11 -8.12 22.32
N GLU A 523 1.27 -7.17 23.23
CA GLU A 523 2.45 -7.00 24.06
C GLU A 523 1.99 -6.61 25.46
N ASN A 524 2.53 -7.24 26.51
CA ASN A 524 2.18 -6.93 27.91
C ASN A 524 0.67 -6.93 28.20
N LYS A 525 -0.08 -7.88 27.59
CA LYS A 525 -1.55 -8.01 27.68
C LYS A 525 -2.35 -6.86 27.03
N GLN A 526 -1.71 -6.00 26.26
CA GLN A 526 -2.34 -4.88 25.54
C GLN A 526 -2.20 -5.09 24.04
N PHE A 527 -3.10 -4.54 23.25
CA PHE A 527 -2.86 -4.44 21.81
C PHE A 527 -1.84 -3.33 21.55
N PHE A 528 -0.99 -3.50 20.54
CA PHE A 528 -0.10 -2.45 20.08
C PHE A 528 -0.15 -2.30 18.57
N LEU A 529 0.16 -1.09 18.12
CA LEU A 529 0.45 -0.76 16.73
C LEU A 529 1.81 -0.06 16.66
N ARG A 530 2.56 -0.33 15.60
CA ARG A 530 3.86 0.26 15.31
C ARG A 530 4.02 0.43 13.81
N ASN A 531 4.44 1.61 13.36
CA ASN A 531 4.77 1.84 11.95
C ASN A 531 5.98 2.79 11.80
N CYS A 532 6.43 2.96 10.57
CA CYS A 532 7.51 3.87 10.17
C CYS A 532 8.89 3.53 10.80
N GLY A 533 9.91 4.25 10.35
CA GLY A 533 11.27 4.10 10.86
C GLY A 533 12.02 2.87 10.38
N PHE A 534 11.56 2.24 9.30
CA PHE A 534 12.35 1.28 8.53
C PHE A 534 12.86 0.09 9.35
N PHE A 535 12.07 -0.38 10.31
CA PHE A 535 12.38 -1.62 11.03
C PHE A 535 12.09 -2.86 10.18
N ASN A 536 12.73 -3.98 10.53
CA ASN A 536 12.67 -5.19 9.70
C ASN A 536 11.46 -6.10 9.96
N ASN A 537 11.03 -6.23 11.21
CA ASN A 537 9.99 -7.19 11.60
C ASN A 537 8.60 -6.61 11.37
N PHE A 538 7.78 -7.28 10.57
CA PHE A 538 6.41 -6.87 10.27
C PHE A 538 5.39 -7.96 10.63
N THR A 539 4.13 -7.55 10.74
CA THR A 539 3.00 -8.46 10.97
C THR A 539 2.25 -8.69 9.68
N ASP A 540 1.90 -9.94 9.37
CA ASP A 540 1.07 -10.24 8.20
C ASP A 540 -0.32 -9.60 8.33
N PRO A 541 -0.78 -8.81 7.35
CA PRO A 541 -2.11 -8.22 7.37
C PRO A 541 -3.21 -9.28 7.48
N ASN A 542 -4.28 -8.94 8.18
CA ASN A 542 -5.41 -9.81 8.55
C ASN A 542 -5.12 -10.83 9.65
N SER A 543 -3.95 -10.78 10.28
CA SER A 543 -3.67 -11.57 11.49
C SER A 543 -4.66 -11.24 12.61
N MET A 544 -5.20 -12.29 13.24
CA MET A 544 -6.06 -12.18 14.42
C MET A 544 -5.21 -12.28 15.68
N PHE A 545 -5.48 -11.41 16.64
CA PHE A 545 -4.81 -11.35 17.92
C PHE A 545 -5.82 -11.41 19.06
N LYS A 546 -5.41 -12.08 20.15
CA LYS A 546 -6.20 -12.17 21.38
C LYS A 546 -5.36 -11.72 22.57
N ARG A 547 -5.82 -10.70 23.29
CA ARG A 547 -5.21 -10.30 24.56
C ARG A 547 -5.86 -11.03 25.73
N THR A 548 -5.13 -11.18 26.83
CA THR A 548 -5.72 -11.67 28.08
C THR A 548 -6.82 -10.70 28.55
N PRO A 549 -8.03 -11.18 28.93
CA PRO A 549 -9.05 -10.34 29.54
C PRO A 549 -8.52 -9.61 30.78
N GLY A 550 -8.84 -8.33 30.89
CA GLY A 550 -8.47 -7.50 32.03
C GLY A 550 -9.57 -7.44 33.09
N GLY A 551 -10.84 -7.64 32.71
CA GLY A 551 -11.99 -7.62 33.61
C GLY A 551 -12.30 -6.23 34.22
N LYS A 552 -11.60 -5.18 33.81
CA LYS A 552 -11.72 -3.82 34.37
C LYS A 552 -12.79 -3.02 33.63
N LYS A 553 -14.06 -3.36 33.88
CA LYS A 553 -15.21 -2.62 33.33
C LYS A 553 -15.11 -1.12 33.61
N PRO A 554 -15.30 -0.23 32.62
CA PRO A 554 -15.31 1.21 32.86
C PRO A 554 -16.51 1.59 33.75
N VAL A 555 -16.28 2.48 34.71
CA VAL A 555 -17.32 3.04 35.59
C VAL A 555 -17.74 4.38 35.01
N ILE A 556 -18.87 4.41 34.31
CA ILE A 556 -19.41 5.60 33.65
C ILE A 556 -20.78 5.90 34.22
N ASN A 557 -20.95 7.09 34.80
CA ASN A 557 -22.27 7.61 35.09
C ASN A 557 -22.76 8.42 33.88
N PHE A 558 -23.50 7.77 32.98
CA PHE A 558 -23.97 8.40 31.74
C PHE A 558 -24.81 9.66 31.98
N ALA A 559 -25.55 9.73 33.09
CA ALA A 559 -26.35 10.90 33.46
C ALA A 559 -25.50 12.12 33.85
N GLN A 560 -24.26 11.90 34.28
CA GLN A 560 -23.30 12.94 34.68
C GLN A 560 -22.27 13.28 33.60
N LEU A 561 -22.34 12.65 32.43
CA LEU A 561 -21.48 13.05 31.32
C LEU A 561 -21.81 14.50 30.92
N PRO A 562 -20.80 15.37 30.73
CA PRO A 562 -21.01 16.73 30.26
C PRO A 562 -21.68 16.73 28.89
N LYS A 563 -22.52 17.73 28.60
CA LYS A 563 -23.28 17.84 27.35
C LYS A 563 -22.94 19.10 26.59
#